data_AF-A0A9P6IEZ0-F1
#
_entry.id   AF-A0A9P6IEZ0-F1
#
_cell.length_a   1.000
_cell.length_b   1.000
_cell.length_c   1.000
_cell.angle_alpha   90.00
_cell.angle_beta   90.00
_cell.angle_gamma   90.00
#
_symmetry.space_group_name_H-M   'P 1'
#
loop_
_entity.id
_entity.type
_entity.pdbx_description
1 polymer ?
#
loop_
_entity_poly.entity_id
_entity_poly.type
_entity_poly.pdbx_seq_one_letter_code
_entity_poly.pdbx_strand_id
1 'polypeptide(L)' 'MIVLAWILRWIIKWIIGMIIKYTLKIILKAILGPILVAFGFGPLGPIAGTIAAWWQAWYGGFVPAGSVFSFFQWLAMVIL' A
#
# COMPACT_ATOMS: atom_id res chain seq x y z
N MET A 1 36.75 4.18 -20.89
CA MET A 1 36.62 3.91 -19.43
C MET A 1 35.61 4.81 -18.71
N ILE A 2 35.39 6.07 -19.10
CA ILE A 2 34.46 7.01 -18.43
C ILE A 2 32.97 6.61 -18.55
N VAL A 3 32.55 6.16 -19.73
CA VAL A 3 31.15 5.77 -20.01
C VAL A 3 30.71 4.58 -19.16
N LEU A 4 31.55 3.54 -19.06
CA LEU A 4 31.26 2.35 -18.26
C LEU A 4 31.07 2.69 -16.78
N ALA A 5 31.90 3.59 -16.23
CA ALA A 5 31.77 4.03 -14.85
C ALA A 5 30.49 4.86 -14.60
N TRP A 6 30.03 5.61 -15.61
CA TRP A 6 28.76 6.35 -15.55
C TRP A 6 27.55 5.42 -15.53
N ILE A 7 27.55 4.43 -16.42
CA ILE A 7 26.51 3.40 -16.49
C ILE A 7 26.47 2.59 -15.18
N LEU A 8 27.62 2.17 -14.67
CA LEU A 8 27.71 1.41 -13.42
C LEU A 8 27.12 2.20 -12.24
N ARG A 9 27.44 3.49 -12.10
CA ARG A 9 26.85 4.34 -11.05
C ARG A 9 25.34 4.48 -11.18
N TRP A 10 24.83 4.60 -12.41
CA TRP A 10 23.39 4.69 -12.65
C TRP A 10 22.67 3.38 -12.27
N ILE A 11 23.20 2.23 -12.68
CA ILE A 11 22.66 0.92 -12.34
C ILE A 11 22.67 0.70 -10.82
N ILE A 12 23.77 1.02 -10.13
CA ILE A 12 23.88 0.88 -8.68
C ILE A 12 22.79 1.71 -7.98
N LYS A 13 22.61 2.98 -8.36
CA LYS A 13 21.56 3.84 -7.78
C LYS A 13 20.16 3.27 -8.02
N TRP A 14 19.90 2.74 -9.21
CA TRP A 14 18.62 2.13 -9.54
C TRP A 14 18.35 0.87 -8.71
N ILE A 15 19.34 -0.02 -8.57
CA ILE A 15 19.25 -1.23 -7.73
C ILE A 15 18.99 -0.86 -6.28
N ILE A 16 19.75 0.09 -5.72
CA ILE A 16 19.55 0.56 -4.35
C ILE A 16 18.13 1.10 -4.16
N GLY A 17 17.65 1.93 -5.10
CA GLY A 17 16.29 2.46 -5.06
C GLY A 17 15.21 1.37 -5.05
N MET A 18 15.39 0.31 -5.86
CA MET A 18 14.48 -0.84 -5.82
C MET A 18 14.52 -1.57 -4.49
N ILE A 19 15.71 -1.86 -3.97
CA ILE A 19 15.87 -2.56 -2.68
C ILE A 19 15.13 -1.78 -1.60
N ILE A 20 15.37 -0.47 -1.49
CA ILE A 20 14.70 0.40 -0.51
C ILE A 20 13.17 0.34 -0.68
N LYS A 21 12.67 0.47 -1.92
CA LYS A 21 11.23 0.45 -2.21
C LYS A 21 10.57 -0.86 -1.78
N TYR A 22 11.18 -2.00 -2.12
CA TYR A 22 10.62 -3.31 -1.79
C TYR A 22 10.73 -3.62 -0.30
N THR A 23 11.85 -3.32 0.33
CA THR A 23 12.02 -3.46 1.78
C THR A 23 11.00 -2.64 2.55
N LEU A 24 10.79 -1.38 2.16
CA LEU A 24 9.79 -0.52 2.80
C LEU A 24 8.38 -1.08 2.63
N LYS A 25 8.03 -1.59 1.44
CA LYS A 25 6.73 -2.24 1.20
C LYS A 25 6.52 -3.46 2.11
N ILE A 26 7.55 -4.30 2.27
CA ILE A 26 7.49 -5.49 3.13
C ILE A 26 7.28 -5.10 4.59
N ILE A 27 8.02 -4.11 5.09
CA ILE A 27 7.91 -3.63 6.48
C ILE A 27 6.51 -3.05 6.72
N LEU A 28 6.02 -2.20 5.81
CA LEU A 28 4.68 -1.63 5.90
C LEU A 28 3.60 -2.71 5.90
N LYS A 29 3.71 -3.70 5.01
CA LYS A 29 2.78 -4.85 4.97
C LYS A 29 2.81 -5.64 6.27
N ALA A 30 4.00 -5.92 6.82
CA ALA A 30 4.14 -6.70 8.04
C ALA A 30 3.51 -6.04 9.27
N ILE A 31 3.58 -4.70 9.36
CA ILE A 31 3.05 -3.94 10.50
C ILE A 31 1.58 -3.61 10.30
N LEU A 32 1.23 -3.01 9.16
CA LEU A 32 -0.12 -2.47 8.92
C LEU A 32 -1.07 -3.51 8.33
N GLY A 33 -0.55 -4.50 7.59
CA GLY A 33 -1.36 -5.52 6.94
C GLY A 33 -2.27 -6.29 7.90
N PRO A 34 -1.75 -6.85 9.01
CA PRO A 34 -2.58 -7.56 9.99
C PRO A 34 -3.68 -6.68 10.59
N ILE A 35 -3.39 -5.40 10.83
CA ILE A 35 -4.36 -4.43 11.37
C ILE A 35 -5.47 -4.20 10.33
N LEU A 36 -5.11 -3.92 9.07
CA LEU A 36 -6.08 -3.70 8.00
C LEU A 36 -6.98 -4.92 7.79
N VAL A 37 -6.39 -6.12 7.77
CA VAL A 37 -7.13 -7.39 7.66
C VAL A 37 -8.06 -7.60 8.85
N ALA A 38 -7.63 -7.29 10.07
CA ALA A 38 -8.45 -7.41 11.28
C ALA A 38 -9.67 -6.47 11.24
N PHE A 39 -9.53 -5.27 10.69
CA PHE A 39 -10.67 -4.37 10.44
C PHE A 39 -11.53 -4.80 9.25
N GLY A 40 -11.04 -5.71 8.41
CA GLY A 40 -11.75 -6.25 7.26
C GLY A 40 -11.48 -5.52 5.95
N PHE A 41 -10.36 -4.81 5.81
CA PHE A 41 -9.88 -4.33 4.52
C PHE A 41 -9.11 -5.44 3.80
N GLY A 42 -9.41 -5.65 2.52
CA GLY A 42 -8.71 -6.57 1.63
C GLY A 42 -8.14 -5.90 0.37
N PRO A 43 -7.45 -6.67 -0.49
CA PRO A 43 -6.80 -6.16 -1.70
C PRO A 43 -7.76 -5.59 -2.75
N LEU A 44 -9.05 -5.95 -2.67
CA LEU A 44 -10.11 -5.47 -3.57
C LEU A 44 -11.05 -4.48 -2.87
N GLY A 45 -10.78 -4.16 -1.60
CA GLY A 45 -11.62 -3.30 -0.77
C GLY A 45 -12.16 -4.00 0.47
N PRO A 46 -13.17 -3.40 1.12
CA PRO A 46 -13.78 -3.90 2.35
C PRO A 46 -14.44 -5.27 2.14
N ILE A 47 -14.18 -6.20 3.06
CA ILE A 47 -14.75 -7.54 3.07
C ILE A 47 -16.16 -7.46 3.66
N ALA A 48 -17.14 -8.02 2.96
CA ALA A 48 -18.53 -8.00 3.41
C ALA A 48 -18.69 -8.60 4.82
N GLY A 49 -19.52 -7.97 5.66
CA GLY A 49 -19.77 -8.42 7.04
C GLY A 49 -18.70 -8.02 8.06
N THR A 50 -17.71 -7.20 7.70
CA THR A 50 -16.65 -6.72 8.60
C THR A 50 -16.88 -5.29 9.11
N ILE A 51 -16.03 -4.84 10.04
CA ILE A 51 -16.04 -3.46 10.56
C ILE A 51 -15.84 -2.45 9.41
N ALA A 52 -14.94 -2.73 8.47
CA ALA A 52 -14.71 -1.89 7.30
C ALA A 52 -15.97 -1.79 6.42
N ALA A 53 -16.70 -2.89 6.19
CA ALA A 53 -17.96 -2.85 5.44
C ALA A 53 -19.06 -2.07 6.17
N TRP A 54 -19.16 -2.23 7.50
CA TRP A 54 -20.06 -1.43 8.32
C TRP A 54 -19.71 0.06 8.25
N TRP A 55 -18.43 0.41 8.34
CA TRP A 55 -17.97 1.80 8.21
C TRP A 55 -18.29 2.36 6.81
N GLN A 56 -18.07 1.58 5.74
CA GLN A 56 -18.42 1.98 4.38
C GLN A 56 -19.91 2.28 4.23
N ALA A 57 -20.79 1.53 4.92
CA ALA A 57 -22.23 1.71 4.84
C ALA A 57 -22.70 3.11 5.28
N TRP A 58 -21.96 3.77 6.19
CA TRP A 58 -22.25 5.15 6.61
C TRP A 58 -22.11 6.17 5.47
N TYR A 59 -21.34 5.84 4.43
CA TYR A 59 -21.15 6.69 3.26
C TYR A 59 -22.27 6.53 2.21
N GLY A 60 -23.28 5.68 2.46
CA GLY A 60 -24.46 5.58 1.60
C GLY A 60 -24.18 5.15 0.15
N GLY A 61 -23.08 4.41 -0.06
CA GLY A 61 -22.65 3.95 -1.39
C GLY A 61 -21.67 4.88 -2.12
N PHE A 62 -21.37 6.07 -1.59
CA PHE A 62 -20.36 6.96 -2.16
C PHE A 62 -19.31 7.35 -1.11
N VAL A 63 -18.12 6.75 -1.21
CA VAL A 63 -16.97 7.14 -0.39
C VAL A 63 -16.27 8.33 -1.05
N PRO A 64 -16.22 9.51 -0.40
CA PRO A 64 -15.50 10.66 -0.94
C PRO A 64 -14.00 10.37 -1.08
N ALA A 65 -13.42 10.78 -2.20
CA ALA A 65 -11.98 10.75 -2.39
C ALA A 65 -11.29 11.63 -1.33
N GLY A 66 -10.21 11.14 -0.74
CA GLY A 66 -9.47 11.84 0.33
C GLY A 66 -10.11 11.71 1.71
N SER A 67 -11.24 11.01 1.85
CA SER A 67 -11.76 10.62 3.17
C SER A 67 -10.80 9.66 3.88
N VAL A 68 -10.86 9.63 5.21
CA VAL A 68 -10.06 8.70 6.03
C VAL A 68 -10.32 7.25 5.61
N PHE A 69 -11.56 6.91 5.29
CA PHE A 69 -11.91 5.58 4.78
C PHE A 69 -11.20 5.26 3.46
N SER A 70 -11.26 6.19 2.49
CA SER A 70 -10.59 6.02 1.20
C SER A 70 -9.08 5.84 1.33
N PHE A 71 -8.46 6.47 2.34
CA PHE A 71 -7.04 6.29 2.64
C PHE A 71 -6.74 4.87 3.12
N PHE A 72 -7.50 4.34 4.08
CA PHE A 72 -7.32 2.95 4.54
C PHE A 72 -7.61 1.92 3.44
N GLN A 73 -8.64 2.15 2.63
CA GLN A 73 -8.96 1.29 1.48
C GLN A 73 -7.82 1.29 0.45
N TRP A 74 -7.33 2.45 0.05
CA TRP A 74 -6.19 2.57 -0.86
C TRP A 74 -4.95 1.88 -0.29
N LEU A 75 -4.65 2.12 0.99
CA LEU A 75 -3.49 1.56 1.66
C LEU A 75 -3.54 0.03 1.63
N ALA A 76 -4.69 -0.55 1.98
CA ALA A 76 -4.92 -2.00 1.92
C ALA A 76 -4.72 -2.55 0.50
N MET A 77 -5.28 -1.90 -0.53
CA MET A 77 -5.13 -2.31 -1.94
C MET A 77 -3.67 -2.24 -2.43
N VAL A 78 -2.85 -1.37 -1.87
CA VAL A 78 -1.44 -1.20 -2.27
C VAL A 78 -0.50 -2.18 -1.56
N ILE A 79 -0.73 -2.47 -0.28
CA ILE A 79 0.21 -3.21 0.57
C ILE A 79 -0.16 -4.68 0.80
N LEU A 80 -1.44 -5.05 0.74
CA LEU A 80 -1.90 -6.44 0.91
C LEU A 80 -1.73 -7.24 -0.37
#